data_AF-A0A354EDD8-F1
#
_entry.id   AF-A0A354EDD8-F1
#
_cell.length_a   1.000
_cell.length_b   1.000
_cell.length_c   1.000
_cell.angle_alpha   90.00
_cell.angle_beta   90.00
_cell.angle_gamma   90.00
#
_symmetry.space_group_name_H-M   'P 1'
#
loop_
_entity.id
_entity.type
_entity.pdbx_description
1 polymer ?
#
loop_
_entity_poly.entity_id
_entity_poly.type
_entity_poly.pdbx_seq_one_letter_code
_entity_poly.pdbx_strand_id
1 'polypeptide(L)'
;MALYDSEFPENGYSLVYYRAGKVVNATALAMLKTDWGIVWQVWPFIELSFLIGMTAGYPLGEVARRKYAIDRASREALLQGEALLDEADRKLLCVENTLREAYAQEAKVKRMQEKLSVEQHEVYAMQMTAQTQMMEVAGLKKGVDYLKNELAKAEAKIQKLKRRGPPKPKPVDFGPRAG
;
A
#
# COMPACT_ATOMS: atom_id res chain seq x y z
N MET A 1 35.40 96.93 -27.97
CA MET A 1 36.27 96.19 -27.02
C MET A 1 36.47 94.82 -27.62
N ALA A 2 37.72 94.50 -27.98
CA ALA A 2 38.07 93.41 -28.89
C ALA A 2 37.64 92.04 -28.35
N LEU A 3 36.85 91.31 -29.14
CA LEU A 3 36.61 89.88 -28.96
C LEU A 3 37.92 89.17 -29.30
N TYR A 4 38.50 88.49 -28.32
CA TYR A 4 39.60 87.57 -28.56
C TYR A 4 39.03 86.37 -29.30
N ASP A 5 39.23 86.32 -30.62
CA ASP A 5 39.02 85.11 -31.42
C ASP A 5 40.09 84.09 -30.98
N SER A 6 39.72 83.14 -30.12
CA SER A 6 40.52 81.94 -29.93
C SER A 6 40.14 80.95 -31.02
N GLU A 7 41.08 80.67 -31.92
CA GLU A 7 40.98 79.63 -32.94
C GLU A 7 40.61 78.29 -32.28
N PHE A 8 39.38 77.83 -32.50
CA PHE A 8 38.95 76.51 -32.09
C PHE A 8 39.56 75.47 -33.05
N PRO A 9 40.31 74.47 -32.57
CA PRO A 9 40.80 73.40 -33.43
C PRO A 9 39.63 72.51 -33.88
N GLU A 10 39.58 72.17 -35.18
CA GLU A 10 38.47 71.44 -35.83
C GLU A 10 38.15 70.08 -35.20
N ASN A 11 39.09 69.47 -34.47
CA ASN A 11 38.88 68.21 -33.76
C ASN A 11 39.41 68.32 -32.32
N GLY A 12 38.57 68.79 -31.40
CA GLY A 12 38.91 68.87 -29.98
C GLY A 12 37.69 69.05 -29.08
N TYR A 13 37.74 68.48 -27.87
CA TYR A 13 36.73 68.70 -26.84
C TYR A 13 36.98 70.05 -26.16
N SER A 14 35.94 70.86 -25.95
CA SER A 14 36.02 72.13 -25.23
C SER A 14 35.16 72.09 -23.97
N LEU A 15 35.66 72.70 -22.89
CA LEU A 15 34.92 72.85 -21.65
C LEU A 15 34.35 74.27 -21.63
N VAL A 16 33.02 74.36 -21.70
CA VAL A 16 32.29 75.63 -21.77
C VAL A 16 31.65 75.92 -20.43
N TYR A 17 32.03 77.03 -19.79
CA TYR A 17 31.45 77.44 -18.52
C TYR A 17 30.28 78.40 -18.76
N TYR A 18 29.08 77.99 -18.35
CA TYR A 18 27.86 78.78 -18.44
C TYR A 18 27.54 79.44 -17.11
N ARG A 19 27.28 80.75 -17.12
CA ARG A 19 26.71 81.46 -15.96
C ARG A 19 25.56 82.35 -16.43
N ALA A 20 24.38 82.16 -15.84
CA ALA A 20 23.15 82.89 -16.19
C ALA A 20 22.81 82.89 -17.69
N GLY A 21 22.97 81.74 -18.35
CA GLY A 21 22.57 81.53 -19.75
C GLY A 21 23.48 82.16 -20.80
N LYS A 22 24.58 82.83 -20.42
CA LYS A 22 25.59 83.33 -21.36
C LYS A 22 26.92 82.59 -21.16
N VAL A 23 27.57 82.24 -22.28
CA VAL A 23 28.91 81.64 -22.27
C VAL A 23 29.89 82.72 -21.83
N VAL A 24 30.54 82.51 -20.69
CA VAL A 24 31.49 83.49 -20.13
C VAL A 24 32.93 83.15 -20.52
N ASN A 25 33.25 81.86 -20.68
CA ASN A 25 34.57 81.44 -21.11
C ASN A 25 34.51 80.06 -21.77
N ALA A 26 35.23 79.89 -22.87
CA ALA A 26 35.39 78.63 -23.57
C ALA A 26 36.87 78.29 -23.58
N THR A 27 37.27 77.31 -22.78
CA THR A 27 38.66 76.84 -22.76
C THR A 27 38.73 75.62 -23.67
N ALA A 28 39.41 75.76 -24.81
CA ALA A 28 39.76 74.61 -25.63
C ALA A 28 40.75 73.75 -24.83
N LEU A 29 40.40 72.48 -24.58
CA LEU A 29 41.34 71.51 -24.03
C LEU A 29 42.29 71.10 -25.15
N ALA A 30 43.23 71.98 -25.49
CA ALA A 30 44.41 71.57 -26.22
C ALA A 30 45.18 70.59 -25.33
N MET A 31 45.29 69.34 -25.79
CA MET A 31 45.97 68.22 -25.14
C MET A 31 45.14 67.40 -24.13
N LEU A 32 44.29 66.51 -24.65
CA LEU A 32 44.36 65.12 -24.19
C LEU A 32 45.52 64.45 -24.95
N LYS A 33 46.74 64.95 -24.76
CA LYS A 33 47.93 64.25 -25.27
C LYS A 33 48.03 62.96 -24.49
N THR A 34 48.14 61.85 -25.20
CA THR A 34 48.44 60.52 -24.68
C THR A 34 49.87 60.47 -24.11
N ASP A 35 50.15 61.33 -23.13
CA ASP A 35 51.44 61.43 -22.46
C ASP A 35 51.39 60.66 -21.13
N TRP A 36 52.51 60.06 -20.75
CA TRP A 36 52.68 59.26 -19.51
C TRP A 36 52.28 60.01 -18.23
N GLY A 37 52.17 61.34 -18.27
CA GLY A 37 51.67 62.17 -17.16
C GLY A 37 50.19 61.94 -16.81
N ILE A 38 49.35 61.55 -17.76
CA ILE A 38 47.93 61.22 -17.49
C ILE A 38 47.83 59.99 -16.59
N VAL A 39 48.78 59.05 -16.72
CA VAL A 39 48.83 57.85 -15.86
C VAL A 39 48.90 58.27 -14.40
N TRP A 40 49.76 59.21 -14.04
CA TRP A 40 49.87 59.72 -12.66
C TRP A 40 48.62 60.42 -12.14
N GLN A 41 47.86 61.06 -13.04
CA GLN A 41 46.65 61.78 -12.66
C GLN A 41 45.44 60.86 -12.47
N VAL A 42 45.37 59.77 -13.24
CA VAL A 42 44.28 58.79 -13.20
C VAL A 42 44.57 57.65 -12.22
N TRP A 43 45.86 57.39 -11.90
CA TRP A 43 46.30 56.30 -11.01
C TRP A 43 45.55 56.24 -9.66
N PRO A 44 45.34 57.36 -8.93
CA PRO A 44 44.63 57.31 -7.65
C PRO A 44 43.18 56.83 -7.77
N PHE A 45 42.51 57.11 -8.90
CA PHE A 45 41.14 56.67 -9.15
C PHE A 45 41.08 55.17 -9.49
N ILE A 46 42.09 54.66 -10.20
CA ILE A 46 42.24 53.23 -10.49
C ILE A 46 42.51 52.46 -9.20
N GLU A 47 43.43 52.94 -8.35
CA GLU A 47 43.72 52.32 -7.04
C GLU A 47 42.49 52.35 -6.13
N LEU A 48 41.78 53.48 -6.06
CA LEU A 48 40.59 53.59 -5.24
C LEU A 48 39.47 52.65 -5.73
N SER A 49 39.28 52.55 -7.04
CA SER A 49 38.31 51.62 -7.64
C SER A 49 38.69 50.16 -7.40
N PHE A 50 39.99 49.85 -7.46
CA PHE A 50 40.51 48.52 -7.15
C PHE A 50 40.32 48.17 -5.67
N LEU A 51 40.61 49.10 -4.76
CA LEU A 51 40.40 48.91 -3.32
C LEU A 51 38.91 48.74 -2.98
N ILE A 52 38.02 49.53 -3.58
CA ILE A 52 36.56 49.36 -3.40
C ILE A 52 36.11 48.01 -3.97
N GLY A 53 36.59 47.64 -5.16
CA GLY A 53 36.30 46.35 -5.78
C GLY A 53 36.77 45.16 -4.93
N MET A 54 37.94 45.25 -4.31
CA MET A 54 38.47 44.21 -3.41
C MET A 54 37.72 44.17 -2.08
N THR A 55 37.49 45.32 -1.45
CA THR A 55 36.86 45.40 -0.12
C THR A 55 35.36 45.10 -0.15
N ALA A 56 34.64 45.52 -1.19
CA ALA A 56 33.21 45.25 -1.33
C ALA A 56 32.92 43.99 -2.15
N GLY A 57 33.69 43.73 -3.21
CA GLY A 57 33.44 42.61 -4.12
C GLY A 57 33.75 41.25 -3.51
N TYR A 58 34.81 41.13 -2.69
CA TYR A 58 35.16 39.88 -2.01
C TYR A 58 34.07 39.39 -1.05
N PRO A 59 33.58 40.20 -0.07
CA PRO A 59 32.53 39.74 0.83
C PRO A 59 31.20 39.50 0.11
N LEU A 60 30.85 40.30 -0.91
CA LEU A 60 29.65 40.03 -1.73
C LEU A 60 29.77 38.70 -2.48
N GLY A 61 30.93 38.38 -3.04
CA GLY A 61 31.19 37.12 -3.73
C GLY A 61 31.13 35.91 -2.80
N GLU A 62 31.67 36.03 -1.58
CA GLU A 62 31.55 34.98 -0.57
C GLU A 62 30.11 34.75 -0.13
N VAL A 63 29.35 35.82 0.13
CA VAL A 63 27.93 35.72 0.51
C VAL A 63 27.12 35.09 -0.62
N ALA A 64 27.36 35.47 -1.87
CA ALA A 64 26.73 34.84 -3.02
C ALA A 64 27.05 33.35 -3.08
N ARG A 65 28.32 32.96 -2.96
CA ARG A 65 28.74 31.54 -2.98
C ARG A 65 28.07 30.74 -1.85
N ARG A 66 28.03 31.29 -0.63
CA ARG A 66 27.37 30.63 0.51
C ARG A 66 25.86 30.50 0.30
N LYS A 67 25.20 31.53 -0.23
CA LYS A 67 23.78 31.46 -0.56
C LYS A 67 23.48 30.38 -1.61
N TYR A 68 24.29 30.31 -2.67
CA TYR A 68 24.17 29.24 -3.66
C TYR A 68 24.42 27.84 -3.09
N ALA A 69 25.38 27.70 -2.18
CA ALA A 69 25.64 26.43 -1.51
C ALA A 69 24.45 25.99 -0.63
N ILE A 70 23.86 26.93 0.12
CA ILE A 70 22.68 26.69 0.95
C ILE A 70 21.46 26.36 0.08
N ASP A 71 21.22 27.12 -0.99
CA ASP A 71 20.10 26.87 -1.91
C ASP A 71 20.23 25.52 -2.63
N ARG A 72 21.46 25.09 -2.92
CA ARG A 72 21.70 23.76 -3.48
C ARG A 72 21.42 22.66 -2.45
N ALA A 73 21.98 22.80 -1.25
CA ALA A 73 21.77 21.84 -0.17
C ALA A 73 20.30 21.74 0.25
N SER A 74 19.57 22.86 0.27
CA SER A 74 18.14 22.89 0.59
C SER A 74 17.30 22.21 -0.48
N ARG A 75 17.60 22.41 -1.77
CA ARG A 75 16.94 21.70 -2.87
C ARG A 75 17.20 20.20 -2.81
N GLU A 76 18.44 19.79 -2.56
CA GLU A 76 18.80 18.38 -2.41
C GLU A 76 18.06 17.75 -1.21
N ALA A 77 17.94 18.48 -0.09
CA ALA A 77 17.17 18.02 1.07
C ALA A 77 15.66 17.92 0.78
N LEU A 78 15.08 18.86 0.03
CA LEU A 78 13.67 18.79 -0.39
C LEU A 78 13.41 17.58 -1.29
N LEU A 79 14.28 17.33 -2.28
CA LEU A 79 14.15 16.17 -3.16
C LEU A 79 14.26 14.85 -2.40
N GLN A 80 15.17 14.76 -1.42
CA GLN A 80 15.26 13.60 -0.55
C GLN A 80 14.01 13.45 0.34
N GLY A 81 13.47 14.57 0.84
CA GLY A 81 12.23 14.59 1.60
C GLY A 81 11.03 14.09 0.80
N GLU A 82 10.86 14.57 -0.43
CA GLU A 82 9.80 14.12 -1.35
C GLU A 82 9.93 12.63 -1.67
N ALA A 83 11.14 12.14 -1.95
CA ALA A 83 11.37 10.72 -2.21
C ALA A 83 11.03 9.83 -1.00
N LEU A 84 11.33 10.30 0.22
CA LEU A 84 10.98 9.59 1.45
C LEU A 84 9.48 9.58 1.71
N LEU A 85 8.77 10.68 1.41
CA LEU A 85 7.32 10.75 1.50
C LEU A 85 6.66 9.79 0.52
N ASP A 86 7.09 9.77 -0.73
CA ASP A 86 6.60 8.84 -1.75
C ASP A 86 6.82 7.37 -1.34
N GLU A 87 7.99 7.07 -0.75
CA GLU A 87 8.28 5.72 -0.25
C GLU A 87 7.39 5.35 0.94
N ALA A 88 7.16 6.30 1.87
CA ALA A 88 6.29 6.10 3.01
C ALA A 88 4.83 5.85 2.58
N ASP A 89 4.32 6.63 1.63
CA ASP A 89 2.97 6.49 1.09
C ASP A 89 2.79 5.14 0.39
N ARG A 90 3.79 4.70 -0.40
CA ARG A 90 3.76 3.36 -1.01
C ARG A 90 3.75 2.25 0.03
N LYS A 91 4.54 2.38 1.10
CA LYS A 91 4.54 1.40 2.20
C LYS A 91 3.21 1.37 2.94
N LEU A 92 2.61 2.53 3.21
CA LEU A 92 1.29 2.63 3.85
C LEU A 92 0.22 1.95 2.99
N LEU A 93 0.17 2.24 1.69
CA LEU A 93 -0.77 1.59 0.77
C LEU A 93 -0.59 0.07 0.72
N CYS A 94 0.65 -0.41 0.74
CA CYS A 94 0.95 -1.84 0.80
C CYS A 94 0.40 -2.46 2.10
N VAL A 95 0.68 -1.83 3.25
CA VAL A 95 0.20 -2.28 4.56
C VAL A 95 -1.33 -2.30 4.61
N GLU A 96 -2.00 -1.24 4.15
CA GLU A 96 -3.47 -1.18 4.11
C GLU A 96 -4.07 -2.30 3.24
N ASN A 97 -3.47 -2.59 2.10
CA ASN A 97 -3.92 -3.68 1.23
C ASN A 97 -3.72 -5.04 1.90
N THR A 98 -2.56 -5.29 2.51
CA THR A 98 -2.32 -6.54 3.24
C THR A 98 -3.28 -6.73 4.42
N LEU A 99 -3.62 -5.65 5.13
CA LEU A 99 -4.62 -5.68 6.20
C LEU A 99 -6.01 -6.03 5.65
N ARG A 100 -6.43 -5.43 4.52
CA ARG A 100 -7.69 -5.78 3.87
C ARG A 100 -7.75 -7.24 3.46
N GLU A 101 -6.67 -7.76 2.89
CA GLU A 101 -6.55 -9.17 2.53
C GLU A 101 -6.64 -10.08 3.76
N ALA A 102 -5.96 -9.72 4.85
CA ALA A 102 -6.03 -10.46 6.12
C ALA A 102 -7.45 -10.51 6.68
N TYR A 103 -8.17 -9.38 6.71
CA TYR A 103 -9.58 -9.35 7.13
C TYR A 103 -10.49 -10.16 6.21
N ALA A 104 -10.25 -10.13 4.89
CA ALA A 104 -11.00 -10.94 3.94
C ALA A 104 -10.74 -12.45 4.16
N GLN A 105 -9.51 -12.84 4.49
CA GLN A 105 -9.18 -14.22 4.86
C GLN A 105 -9.84 -14.63 6.17
N GLU A 106 -9.81 -13.78 7.20
CA GLU A 106 -10.46 -14.05 8.48
C GLU A 106 -11.97 -14.29 8.31
N ALA A 107 -12.64 -13.46 7.50
CA ALA A 107 -14.05 -13.64 7.18
C ALA A 107 -14.32 -14.96 6.43
N LYS A 108 -13.43 -15.38 5.52
CA LYS A 108 -13.53 -16.68 4.84
C LYS A 108 -13.35 -17.84 5.81
N VAL A 109 -12.40 -17.75 6.75
CA VAL A 109 -12.15 -18.77 7.77
C VAL A 109 -13.36 -18.93 8.67
N LYS A 110 -13.95 -17.84 9.17
CA LYS A 110 -15.18 -17.89 9.99
C LYS A 110 -16.32 -18.59 9.26
N ARG A 111 -16.56 -18.23 7.99
CA ARG A 111 -17.58 -18.90 7.16
C ARG A 111 -17.29 -20.39 6.93
N MET A 112 -16.01 -20.76 6.74
CA MET A 112 -15.63 -22.16 6.62
C MET A 112 -15.83 -22.93 7.92
N GLN A 113 -15.52 -22.31 9.06
CA GLN A 113 -15.71 -22.90 10.38
C GLN A 113 -17.20 -23.13 10.68
N GLU A 114 -18.07 -22.17 10.33
CA GLU A 114 -19.52 -22.33 10.42
C GLU A 114 -20.01 -23.51 9.56
N LYS A 115 -19.60 -23.58 8.29
CA LYS A 115 -19.95 -24.70 7.40
C LYS A 115 -19.47 -26.05 7.94
N LEU A 116 -18.23 -26.12 8.43
CA LEU A 116 -17.67 -27.33 9.02
C LEU A 116 -18.49 -27.77 10.24
N SER A 117 -18.94 -26.83 11.07
CA SER A 117 -19.77 -27.15 12.24
C SER A 117 -21.13 -27.74 11.84
N VAL A 118 -21.74 -27.23 10.76
CA VAL A 118 -22.99 -27.76 10.21
C VAL A 118 -22.78 -29.16 9.65
N GLU A 119 -21.75 -29.36 8.81
CA GLU A 119 -21.41 -30.66 8.24
C GLU A 119 -21.12 -31.70 9.33
N GLN A 120 -20.43 -31.32 10.41
CA GLN A 120 -20.20 -32.20 11.56
C GLN A 120 -21.50 -32.63 12.24
N HIS A 121 -22.46 -31.71 12.41
CA HIS A 121 -23.76 -32.05 12.98
C HIS A 121 -24.55 -32.97 12.05
N GLU A 122 -24.51 -32.75 10.75
CA GLU A 122 -25.16 -33.61 9.75
C GLU A 122 -24.56 -35.02 9.76
N VAL A 123 -23.24 -35.14 9.75
CA VAL A 123 -22.54 -36.44 9.82
C VAL A 123 -22.90 -37.16 11.12
N TYR A 124 -22.92 -36.45 12.25
CA TYR A 124 -23.31 -37.04 13.53
C TYR A 124 -24.77 -37.51 13.52
N ALA A 125 -25.69 -36.72 12.97
CA ALA A 125 -27.09 -37.11 12.83
C ALA A 125 -27.25 -38.35 11.93
N MET A 126 -26.53 -38.41 10.81
CA MET A 126 -26.49 -39.60 9.93
C MET A 126 -25.91 -40.82 10.62
N GLN A 127 -24.88 -40.66 11.45
CA GLN A 127 -24.29 -41.77 12.19
C GLN A 127 -25.29 -42.33 13.22
N MET A 128 -26.00 -41.46 13.93
CA MET A 128 -27.03 -41.89 14.89
C MET A 128 -28.19 -42.59 14.20
N THR A 129 -28.66 -42.09 13.06
CA THR A 129 -29.74 -42.74 12.28
C THR A 129 -29.30 -44.06 11.67
N ALA A 130 -28.06 -44.17 11.20
CA ALA A 130 -27.51 -45.43 10.73
C ALA A 130 -27.41 -46.46 11.88
N GLN A 131 -27.02 -46.02 13.07
CA GLN A 131 -26.92 -46.90 14.24
C GLN A 131 -28.29 -47.41 14.69
N THR A 132 -29.33 -46.56 14.71
CA THR A 132 -30.69 -47.02 15.05
C THR A 132 -31.21 -48.00 14.01
N GLN A 133 -31.03 -47.73 12.72
CA GLN A 133 -31.41 -48.65 11.65
C GLN A 133 -30.67 -50.00 11.75
N MET A 134 -29.38 -50.00 12.07
CA MET A 134 -28.63 -51.24 12.30
C MET A 134 -29.20 -52.05 13.48
N MET A 135 -29.61 -51.37 14.56
CA MET A 135 -30.20 -52.02 15.72
C MET A 135 -31.59 -52.60 15.40
N GLU A 136 -32.42 -51.89 14.64
CA GLU A 136 -33.71 -52.37 14.13
C GLU A 136 -33.55 -53.59 13.22
N VAL A 137 -32.60 -53.55 12.27
CA VAL A 137 -32.29 -54.66 11.38
C VAL A 137 -31.80 -55.88 12.17
N ALA A 138 -30.96 -55.69 13.19
CA ALA A 138 -30.53 -56.77 14.07
C ALA A 138 -31.70 -57.38 14.87
N GLY A 139 -32.66 -56.55 15.32
CA GLY A 139 -33.89 -57.00 15.97
C GLY A 139 -34.77 -57.82 15.03
N LEU A 140 -35.01 -57.34 13.81
CA LEU A 140 -35.75 -58.04 12.77
C LEU A 140 -35.09 -59.39 12.42
N LYS A 141 -33.76 -59.42 12.30
CA LYS A 141 -33.01 -60.66 12.02
C LYS A 141 -33.26 -61.72 13.10
N LYS A 142 -33.21 -61.35 14.38
CA LYS A 142 -33.54 -62.26 15.49
C LYS A 142 -34.99 -62.76 15.41
N GLY A 143 -35.93 -61.89 15.04
CA GLY A 143 -37.33 -62.26 14.83
C GLY A 143 -37.53 -63.26 13.69
N VAL A 144 -36.83 -63.05 12.56
CA VAL A 144 -36.83 -63.97 11.41
C VAL A 144 -36.23 -65.32 11.80
N ASP A 145 -35.12 -65.34 12.54
CA ASP A 145 -34.48 -66.57 13.01
C ASP A 145 -35.39 -67.35 13.98
N TYR A 146 -36.12 -66.64 14.86
CA TYR A 146 -37.13 -67.25 15.73
C TYR A 146 -38.28 -67.88 14.92
N LEU A 147 -38.84 -67.15 13.94
CA LEU A 147 -39.92 -67.64 13.09
C LEU A 147 -39.48 -68.85 12.26
N LYS A 148 -38.26 -68.85 11.71
CA LYS A 148 -37.69 -70.01 11.01
C LYS A 148 -37.63 -71.25 11.91
N ASN A 149 -37.21 -71.08 13.17
CA ASN A 149 -37.15 -72.19 14.13
C ASN A 149 -38.54 -72.72 14.49
N GLU A 150 -39.52 -71.84 14.70
CA GLU A 150 -40.93 -72.22 14.91
C GLU A 150 -41.49 -72.99 13.71
N LEU A 151 -41.24 -72.50 12.49
CA LEU A 151 -41.70 -73.14 11.26
C LEU A 151 -41.07 -74.52 11.08
N ALA A 152 -39.78 -74.68 11.34
CA ALA A 152 -39.10 -75.98 11.33
C ALA A 152 -39.68 -76.96 12.37
N LYS A 153 -40.03 -76.49 13.57
CA LYS A 153 -40.72 -77.32 14.59
C LYS A 153 -42.11 -77.74 14.13
N ALA A 154 -42.87 -76.82 13.53
CA ALA A 154 -44.20 -77.09 13.01
C ALA A 154 -44.15 -78.12 11.87
N GLU A 155 -43.22 -77.97 10.92
CA GLU A 155 -42.98 -78.94 9.86
C GLU A 155 -42.60 -80.31 10.42
N ALA A 156 -41.70 -80.38 11.40
CA ALA A 156 -41.33 -81.64 12.04
C ALA A 156 -42.51 -82.32 12.74
N LYS A 157 -43.42 -81.54 13.38
CA LYS A 157 -44.68 -82.05 13.95
C LYS A 157 -45.61 -82.59 12.86
N ILE A 158 -45.80 -81.84 11.77
CA ILE A 158 -46.63 -82.28 10.63
C ILE A 158 -46.07 -83.57 10.02
N GLN A 159 -44.75 -83.66 9.86
CA GLN A 159 -44.09 -84.86 9.33
C GLN A 159 -44.25 -86.07 10.27
N LYS A 160 -44.15 -85.87 11.59
CA LYS A 160 -44.45 -86.91 12.59
C LYS A 160 -45.91 -87.35 12.55
N LEU A 161 -46.86 -86.43 12.40
CA LEU A 161 -48.29 -86.74 12.27
C LEU A 161 -48.59 -87.50 10.97
N LYS A 162 -48.00 -87.09 9.84
CA LYS A 162 -48.07 -87.83 8.57
C LYS A 162 -47.55 -89.27 8.71
N ARG A 163 -46.46 -89.48 9.47
CA ARG A 163 -45.91 -90.83 9.74
C ARG A 163 -46.76 -91.65 10.70
N ARG A 164 -47.50 -91.04 11.63
CA ARG A 164 -48.33 -91.75 12.62
C ARG A 164 -49.69 -92.20 12.07
N GLY A 165 -50.13 -91.68 10.91
CA GLY A 165 -51.46 -91.97 10.38
C GLY A 165 -52.58 -91.41 11.29
N PRO A 166 -53.84 -91.41 10.84
CA PRO A 166 -54.94 -90.86 11.62
C PRO A 166 -55.08 -91.61 12.96
N PRO A 167 -55.41 -90.92 14.06
CA PRO A 167 -55.58 -91.56 15.35
C PRO A 167 -56.68 -92.62 15.25
N LYS A 168 -56.35 -93.87 15.64
CA LYS A 168 -57.37 -94.89 15.86
C LYS A 168 -58.34 -94.38 16.94
N PRO A 169 -59.66 -94.42 16.72
CA PRO A 169 -60.63 -93.99 17.73
C PRO A 169 -60.45 -94.84 18.99
N LYS A 170 -60.39 -94.17 20.15
CA LYS A 170 -60.46 -94.86 21.44
C LYS A 170 -61.84 -95.54 21.54
N PRO A 171 -61.92 -96.82 21.91
CA PRO A 171 -63.20 -97.45 22.21
C PRO A 171 -63.84 -96.70 23.39
N VAL A 172 -65.06 -96.22 23.19
CA VAL A 172 -65.90 -95.68 24.26
C VAL A 172 -66.39 -96.87 25.07
N ASP A 173 -65.91 -96.99 26.30
CA ASP A 173 -66.35 -98.02 27.24
C ASP A 173 -67.68 -97.56 27.86
N PHE A 174 -68.79 -98.13 27.39
CA PHE A 174 -70.10 -97.97 28.02
C PHE A 174 -70.20 -98.96 29.19
N GLY A 175 -69.68 -98.55 30.35
CA GLY A 175 -69.93 -99.25 31.61
C GLY A 175 -71.41 -99.15 32.01
N PRO A 176 -71.99 -100.17 32.66
CA PRO A 176 -73.44 -100.32 32.82
C PRO A 176 -74.03 -99.27 33.77
N ARG A 177 -75.18 -98.74 33.37
CA ARG A 177 -76.05 -97.90 34.18
C ARG A 177 -76.64 -98.75 35.30
N ALA A 178 -76.10 -98.61 36.52
CA ALA A 178 -76.79 -99.06 37.72
C ALA A 178 -77.98 -98.12 37.99
N GLY A 179 -79.13 -98.74 38.27
CA GLY A 179 -80.42 -98.07 38.51
C GLY A 179 -80.53 -97.38 39.86
#